data_AF-A0A526YDP1-F1
#
_entry.id   AF-A0A526YDP1-F1
#
_cell.length_a   1.000
_cell.length_b   1.000
_cell.length_c   1.000
_cell.angle_alpha   90.00
_cell.angle_beta   90.00
_cell.angle_gamma   90.00
#
_symmetry.space_group_name_H-M   'P 1'
#
loop_
_entity.id
_entity.type
_entity.pdbx_description
1 polymer ?
#
loop_
_entity_poly.entity_id
_entity_poly.type
_entity_poly.pdbx_seq_one_letter_code
_entity_poly.pdbx_strand_id
1 'polypeptide(L)'
;KEGEGDFTKGAGLDEVQAAFIVAVVLHNQHVEAGLKNDVRKWNRVLEANPTAEAGFAELKEIEALVLAAGYGPDRIRIDPSVVRGLEYYTGPVYEAELLAEIPNEEGKIVRFGSVGGGGRYDGLVSRFRGEPVPATGFS
;
A
#
# COMPACT_ATOMS: atom_id res chain seq x y z
N LYS A 1 32.60 -9.33 17.17
CA LYS A 1 31.76 -8.63 18.16
C LYS A 1 30.33 -8.94 17.79
N GLU A 2 29.56 -9.58 18.69
CA GLU A 2 28.11 -9.57 18.58
C GLU A 2 27.63 -8.11 18.58
N GLY A 3 26.73 -7.74 17.66
CA GLY A 3 26.04 -6.44 17.70
C GLY A 3 26.27 -5.47 16.54
N GLU A 4 27.05 -5.80 15.51
CA GLU A 4 27.03 -4.99 14.26
C GLU A 4 25.94 -5.54 13.33
N GLY A 5 24.72 -5.05 13.53
CA GLY A 5 23.69 -5.13 12.50
C GLY A 5 24.10 -4.32 11.27
N ASP A 6 23.56 -4.69 10.10
CA ASP A 6 23.90 -4.05 8.84
C ASP A 6 23.53 -2.55 8.89
N PHE A 7 24.48 -1.68 8.55
CA PHE A 7 24.24 -0.23 8.58
C PHE A 7 23.32 0.14 7.41
N THR A 8 22.06 0.39 7.71
CA THR A 8 21.13 0.92 6.72
C THR A 8 21.25 2.44 6.71
N LYS A 9 21.74 3.00 5.60
CA LYS A 9 21.71 4.46 5.40
C LYS A 9 20.26 4.91 5.48
N GLY A 10 19.97 5.87 6.37
CA GLY A 10 18.62 6.42 6.51
C GLY A 10 18.10 6.99 5.18
N ALA A 11 16.78 7.10 5.05
CA ALA A 11 16.08 7.50 3.83
C ALA A 11 16.42 8.94 3.34
N GLY A 12 17.28 9.68 4.06
CA GLY A 12 17.70 11.03 3.68
C GLY A 12 16.59 12.08 3.78
N LEU A 13 15.55 11.77 4.54
CA LEU A 13 14.39 12.64 4.72
C LEU A 13 14.65 13.70 5.79
N ASP A 14 14.17 14.91 5.56
CA ASP A 14 14.06 15.91 6.61
C ASP A 14 12.90 15.60 7.59
N GLU A 15 12.81 16.33 8.70
CA GLU A 15 11.79 16.11 9.73
C GLU A 15 10.35 16.26 9.18
N VAL A 16 10.14 17.18 8.23
CA VAL A 16 8.82 17.44 7.64
C VAL A 16 8.41 16.27 6.75
N GLN A 17 9.34 15.78 5.93
CA GLN A 17 9.14 14.62 5.06
C GLN A 17 8.93 13.33 5.86
N ALA A 18 9.70 13.12 6.93
CA ALA A 18 9.55 11.97 7.81
C ALA A 18 8.21 12.00 8.55
N ALA A 19 7.84 13.15 9.14
CA ALA A 19 6.55 13.33 9.80
C ALA A 19 5.39 13.12 8.83
N PHE A 20 5.54 13.55 7.58
CA PHE A 20 4.57 13.32 6.52
C PHE A 20 4.35 11.82 6.24
N ILE A 21 5.42 11.04 6.00
CA ILE A 21 5.29 9.60 5.74
C ILE A 21 4.64 8.91 6.93
N VAL A 22 5.07 9.25 8.16
CA VAL A 22 4.48 8.71 9.39
C VAL A 22 2.99 9.06 9.49
N ALA A 23 2.60 10.30 9.18
CA ALA A 23 1.20 10.70 9.20
C ALA A 23 0.37 9.89 8.18
N VAL A 24 0.89 9.68 6.97
CA VAL A 24 0.23 8.88 5.93
C VAL A 24 0.11 7.42 6.34
N VAL A 25 1.19 6.79 6.79
CA VAL A 25 1.24 5.36 7.16
C VAL A 25 0.42 5.05 8.42
N LEU A 26 0.45 5.94 9.42
CA LEU A 26 -0.22 5.69 10.71
C LEU A 26 -1.71 6.06 10.71
N HIS A 27 -2.20 6.81 9.73
CA HIS A 27 -3.63 7.13 9.64
C HIS A 27 -4.37 6.11 8.79
N ASN A 28 -5.17 5.27 9.46
CA ASN A 28 -6.05 4.28 8.85
C ASN A 28 -7.14 4.97 8.01
N GLN A 29 -7.13 4.79 6.69
CA GLN A 29 -8.32 5.02 5.86
C GLN A 29 -9.19 3.76 5.91
N HIS A 30 -10.18 3.74 6.81
CA HIS A 30 -11.33 2.88 6.62
C HIS A 30 -12.10 3.43 5.40
N VAL A 31 -12.46 2.57 4.45
CA VAL A 31 -13.46 2.91 3.42
C VAL A 31 -14.82 3.02 4.13
N GLU A 32 -15.01 4.11 4.88
CA GLU A 32 -16.30 4.42 5.48
C GLU A 32 -17.18 5.02 4.40
N ALA A 33 -18.17 4.25 3.95
CA ALA A 33 -19.27 4.78 3.17
C ALA A 33 -19.92 5.95 3.93
N GLY A 34 -19.56 7.18 3.54
CA GLY A 34 -20.34 8.38 3.86
C GLY A 34 -19.88 9.25 5.05
N LEU A 35 -18.65 9.13 5.58
CA LEU A 35 -18.13 10.10 6.56
C LEU A 35 -16.94 10.90 6.02
N LYS A 36 -16.99 12.20 6.28
CA LYS A 36 -16.14 13.27 5.73
C LYS A 36 -14.71 13.19 6.26
N ASN A 37 -13.92 12.23 5.77
CA ASN A 37 -12.46 12.31 5.85
C ASN A 37 -11.98 13.26 4.76
N ASP A 38 -11.91 14.55 5.09
CA ASP A 38 -11.44 15.56 4.15
C ASP A 38 -9.93 15.39 3.93
N VAL A 39 -9.58 14.56 2.94
CA VAL A 39 -8.22 14.33 2.42
C VAL A 39 -7.51 15.68 2.16
N ARG A 40 -8.25 16.77 1.90
CA ARG A 40 -7.68 18.12 1.68
C ARG A 40 -6.99 18.73 2.90
N LYS A 41 -7.29 18.29 4.13
CA LYS A 41 -6.53 18.75 5.33
C LYS A 41 -5.16 18.10 5.47
N TRP A 42 -4.94 16.98 4.78
CA TRP A 42 -3.66 16.26 4.69
C TRP A 42 -2.75 16.94 3.64
N ASN A 43 -3.33 17.88 2.88
CA ASN A 43 -2.95 18.17 1.51
C ASN A 43 -1.99 19.35 1.36
N ARG A 44 -1.85 20.22 2.35
CA ARG A 44 -1.02 21.43 2.19
C ARG A 44 0.47 21.12 1.99
N VAL A 45 0.93 19.91 2.39
CA VAL A 45 2.27 19.38 2.12
C VAL A 45 2.30 18.46 0.88
N LEU A 46 1.18 17.80 0.55
CA LEU A 46 1.01 16.95 -0.65
C LEU A 46 0.86 17.74 -1.95
N GLU A 47 0.30 18.95 -1.89
CA GLU A 47 -0.02 19.82 -3.03
C GLU A 47 1.22 20.21 -3.87
N ALA A 48 2.42 19.90 -3.42
CA ALA A 48 3.67 20.16 -4.13
C ALA A 48 4.39 18.92 -4.70
N ASN A 49 3.86 17.69 -4.52
CA ASN A 49 4.49 16.47 -5.03
C ASN A 49 3.62 15.78 -6.11
N PRO A 50 3.97 15.91 -7.40
CA PRO A 50 3.21 15.31 -8.50
C PRO A 50 3.08 13.79 -8.42
N THR A 51 4.09 13.09 -7.88
CA THR A 51 4.06 11.63 -7.72
C THR A 51 3.06 11.22 -6.64
N ALA A 52 3.02 11.96 -5.53
CA ALA A 52 2.04 11.70 -4.48
C ALA A 52 0.62 11.99 -4.97
N GLU A 53 0.41 13.10 -5.67
CA GLU A 53 -0.88 13.45 -6.27
C GLU A 53 -1.37 12.36 -7.23
N ALA A 54 -0.51 11.89 -8.14
CA ALA A 54 -0.83 10.80 -9.05
C ALA A 54 -1.19 9.51 -8.30
N GLY A 55 -0.41 9.13 -7.30
CA GLY A 55 -0.69 7.92 -6.49
C GLY A 55 -2.03 7.98 -5.77
N PHE A 56 -2.38 9.11 -5.14
CA PHE A 56 -3.68 9.27 -4.48
C PHE A 56 -4.84 9.31 -5.49
N ALA A 57 -4.63 9.89 -6.67
CA ALA A 57 -5.63 9.86 -7.74
C ALA A 57 -5.90 8.43 -8.22
N GLU A 58 -4.85 7.63 -8.44
CA GLU A 58 -4.97 6.21 -8.80
C GLU A 58 -5.70 5.40 -7.70
N LEU A 59 -5.38 5.62 -6.42
CA LEU A 59 -6.08 4.95 -5.31
C LEU A 59 -7.57 5.31 -5.26
N LYS A 60 -7.93 6.56 -5.53
CA LYS A 60 -9.33 7.00 -5.58
C LYS A 60 -10.09 6.39 -6.76
N GLU A 61 -9.43 6.21 -7.91
CA GLU A 61 -10.01 5.51 -9.05
C GLU A 61 -10.26 4.03 -8.70
N ILE A 62 -9.30 3.37 -8.06
CA ILE A 62 -9.45 2.00 -7.57
C ILE A 62 -10.61 1.90 -6.57
N GLU A 63 -10.74 2.83 -5.62
CA GLU A 63 -11.86 2.87 -4.67
C GLU A 63 -13.21 2.88 -5.41
N ALA A 64 -13.35 3.76 -6.40
CA ALA A 64 -14.58 3.89 -7.17
C ALA A 64 -14.92 2.58 -7.92
N LEU A 65 -13.92 1.92 -8.52
CA LEU A 65 -14.08 0.65 -9.23
C LEU A 65 -14.48 -0.49 -8.28
N VAL A 66 -13.82 -0.56 -7.12
CA VAL A 66 -14.08 -1.55 -6.07
C VAL A 66 -15.52 -1.44 -5.54
N LEU A 67 -15.94 -0.22 -5.22
CA LEU A 67 -17.32 0.06 -4.77
C LEU A 67 -18.34 -0.26 -5.87
N ALA A 68 -18.05 0.11 -7.12
CA ALA A 68 -18.93 -0.19 -8.25
C ALA A 68 -19.05 -1.71 -8.52
N ALA A 69 -18.00 -2.48 -8.20
CA ALA A 69 -18.02 -3.94 -8.25
C ALA A 69 -18.74 -4.59 -7.05
N GLY A 70 -19.21 -3.80 -6.09
CA GLY A 70 -19.97 -4.27 -4.92
C GLY A 70 -19.12 -4.70 -3.73
N TYR A 71 -17.82 -4.38 -3.72
CA TYR A 71 -16.95 -4.66 -2.60
C TYR A 71 -16.90 -3.48 -1.62
N GLY A 72 -17.15 -3.77 -0.35
CA GLY A 72 -17.08 -2.80 0.74
C GLY A 72 -15.79 -2.88 1.57
N PRO A 73 -15.69 -2.05 2.63
CA PRO A 73 -14.56 -2.02 3.56
C PRO A 73 -14.28 -3.35 4.27
N ASP A 74 -15.27 -4.25 4.34
CA ASP A 74 -15.15 -5.59 4.92
C ASP A 74 -14.34 -6.56 4.03
N ARG A 75 -14.13 -6.20 2.76
CA ARG A 75 -13.41 -7.02 1.79
C ARG A 75 -12.15 -6.34 1.25
N ILE A 76 -12.20 -5.05 0.96
CA ILE A 76 -11.09 -4.30 0.39
C ILE A 76 -10.90 -3.02 1.18
N ARG A 77 -9.68 -2.80 1.67
CA ARG A 77 -9.27 -1.59 2.39
C ARG A 77 -8.10 -0.93 1.65
N ILE A 78 -8.20 0.38 1.43
CA ILE A 78 -7.05 1.19 1.01
C ILE A 78 -6.22 1.48 2.26
N ASP A 79 -5.04 0.87 2.33
CA ASP A 79 -4.16 0.96 3.47
C ASP A 79 -2.79 1.52 3.04
N PRO A 80 -2.47 2.79 3.39
CA PRO A 80 -1.19 3.42 3.02
C PRO A 80 0.02 2.84 3.76
N SER A 81 -0.18 1.95 4.75
CA SER A 81 0.90 1.24 5.43
C SER A 81 1.40 0.03 4.64
N VAL A 82 0.67 -0.41 3.62
CA VAL A 82 1.07 -1.53 2.75
C VAL A 82 2.18 -1.08 1.82
N VAL A 83 3.40 -1.56 2.08
CA VAL A 83 4.59 -1.29 1.28
C VAL A 83 5.19 -2.61 0.82
N ARG A 84 5.30 -2.82 -0.50
CA ARG A 84 5.88 -4.02 -1.09
C ARG A 84 6.78 -3.68 -2.27
N GLY A 85 7.76 -4.55 -2.53
CA GLY A 85 8.49 -4.64 -3.80
C GLY A 85 9.00 -3.31 -4.35
N LEU A 86 9.62 -2.49 -3.49
CA LEU A 86 10.10 -1.13 -3.82
C LEU A 86 11.04 -1.07 -5.03
N GLU A 87 11.66 -2.20 -5.40
CA GLU A 87 12.59 -2.29 -6.53
C GLU A 87 11.90 -2.50 -7.89
N TYR A 88 10.62 -2.89 -7.92
CA TYR A 88 9.96 -3.28 -9.17
C TYR A 88 8.48 -2.91 -9.31
N TYR A 89 7.75 -2.64 -8.24
CA TYR A 89 6.41 -2.09 -8.36
C TYR A 89 6.46 -0.60 -8.68
N THR A 90 5.61 -0.17 -9.60
CA THR A 90 5.58 1.19 -10.15
C THR A 90 4.22 1.88 -9.97
N GLY A 91 3.28 1.23 -9.29
CA GLY A 91 1.94 1.74 -9.05
C GLY A 91 1.31 1.06 -7.84
N PRO A 92 -0.02 0.76 -7.84
CA PRO A 92 -0.68 0.16 -6.70
C PRO A 92 -0.10 -1.21 -6.35
N VAL A 93 -0.02 -1.47 -5.04
CA VAL A 93 0.29 -2.77 -4.46
C VAL A 93 -0.87 -3.22 -3.59
N TYR A 94 -0.99 -4.52 -3.39
CA TYR A 94 -2.06 -5.09 -2.57
C TYR A 94 -1.60 -6.35 -1.85
N GLU A 95 -2.24 -6.60 -0.71
CA GLU A 95 -2.10 -7.79 0.11
C GLU A 95 -3.46 -8.37 0.41
N ALA A 96 -3.56 -9.69 0.38
CA ALA A 96 -4.70 -10.42 0.89
C ALA A 96 -4.31 -11.02 2.24
N GLU A 97 -5.11 -10.78 3.26
CA GLU A 97 -4.93 -11.36 4.60
C GLU A 97 -6.11 -12.28 4.93
N LEU A 98 -5.82 -13.35 5.66
CA LEU A 98 -6.86 -14.23 6.17
C LEU A 98 -7.31 -13.74 7.56
N LEU A 99 -8.47 -13.09 7.59
CA LEU A 99 -9.04 -12.54 8.84
C LEU A 99 -9.74 -13.59 9.72
N ALA A 100 -9.84 -14.84 9.26
CA ALA A 100 -10.48 -15.91 10.00
C ALA A 100 -9.62 -16.34 11.21
N GLU A 101 -10.23 -16.40 12.39
CA GLU A 101 -9.61 -16.96 13.58
C GLU A 101 -9.68 -18.49 13.52
N ILE A 102 -8.57 -19.12 13.12
CA ILE A 102 -8.48 -20.57 13.01
C ILE A 102 -7.66 -21.11 14.18
N PRO A 103 -8.25 -21.92 15.08
CA PRO A 103 -7.52 -22.57 16.15
C PRO A 103 -6.61 -23.67 15.59
N ASN A 104 -5.40 -23.81 16.13
CA ASN A 104 -4.57 -24.99 15.91
C ASN A 104 -5.08 -26.20 16.74
N GLU A 105 -4.38 -27.33 16.66
CA GLU A 105 -4.72 -28.56 17.40
C GLU A 105 -4.76 -28.37 18.93
N GLU A 106 -4.09 -27.34 19.45
CA GLU A 106 -4.04 -26.97 20.87
C GLU A 106 -5.11 -25.94 21.25
N GLY A 107 -5.98 -25.53 20.31
CA GLY A 107 -7.03 -24.53 20.54
C GLY A 107 -6.56 -23.07 20.51
N LYS A 108 -5.31 -22.81 20.14
CA LYS A 108 -4.76 -21.44 20.05
C LYS A 108 -5.09 -20.82 18.70
N ILE A 109 -5.64 -19.61 18.70
CA ILE A 109 -5.92 -18.85 17.47
C ILE A 109 -4.60 -18.52 16.76
N VAL A 110 -4.49 -18.97 15.52
CA VAL A 110 -3.36 -18.69 14.64
C VAL A 110 -3.75 -17.56 13.68
N ARG A 111 -2.90 -16.53 13.60
CA ARG A 111 -2.99 -15.51 12.57
C ARG A 111 -2.04 -15.86 11.44
N PHE A 112 -2.61 -16.33 10.35
CA PHE A 112 -1.92 -16.43 9.07
C PHE A 112 -1.84 -14.99 8.55
N GLY A 113 -0.64 -14.44 8.37
CA GLY A 113 -0.44 -13.08 7.87
C GLY A 113 -0.95 -12.91 6.43
N SER A 114 -0.23 -12.15 5.60
CA SER A 114 -0.54 -12.08 4.16
C SER A 114 -0.52 -13.49 3.53
N VAL A 115 -1.62 -13.87 2.90
CA VAL A 115 -1.83 -15.14 2.18
C VAL A 115 -1.75 -14.98 0.66
N GLY A 116 -1.61 -13.75 0.18
CA GLY A 116 -1.42 -13.42 -1.21
C GLY A 116 -1.05 -11.95 -1.37
N GLY A 117 -0.47 -11.60 -2.52
CA GLY A 117 -0.11 -10.21 -2.78
C GLY A 117 0.28 -9.96 -4.22
N GLY A 118 0.45 -8.69 -4.55
CA GLY A 118 0.80 -8.29 -5.91
C GLY A 118 0.82 -6.79 -6.09
N GLY A 119 0.82 -6.38 -7.36
CA GLY A 119 0.81 -4.97 -7.73
C GLY A 119 1.17 -4.75 -9.20
N ARG A 120 1.26 -3.48 -9.57
CA ARG A 120 1.62 -3.00 -10.91
C ARG A 120 3.14 -2.83 -11.07
N TYR A 121 3.73 -3.36 -12.13
CA TYR A 121 5.18 -3.41 -12.40
C TYR A 121 5.53 -3.10 -13.87
N ASP A 122 5.45 -1.84 -14.27
CA ASP A 122 5.55 -1.48 -15.69
C ASP A 122 6.95 -1.68 -16.31
N GLY A 123 8.00 -1.72 -15.48
CA GLY A 123 9.38 -1.87 -15.94
C GLY A 123 9.88 -3.32 -16.03
N LEU A 124 9.17 -4.30 -15.46
CA LEU A 124 9.72 -5.64 -15.29
C LEU A 124 9.73 -6.43 -16.59
N VAL A 125 8.62 -6.41 -17.34
CA VAL A 125 8.49 -7.15 -18.61
C VAL A 125 9.37 -6.53 -19.70
N SER A 126 9.52 -5.20 -19.69
CA SER A 126 10.35 -4.46 -20.65
C SER A 126 11.82 -4.86 -20.63
N ARG A 127 12.34 -5.37 -19.50
CA ARG A 127 13.72 -5.92 -19.40
C ARG A 127 13.97 -7.06 -20.38
N PHE A 128 12.91 -7.73 -20.84
CA PHE A 128 12.98 -8.89 -21.75
C PHE A 128 12.44 -8.60 -23.15
N ARG A 129 11.74 -7.48 -23.36
CA ARG A 129 10.98 -7.21 -24.59
C ARG A 129 11.44 -5.96 -25.37
N GLY A 130 12.33 -5.14 -24.82
CA GLY A 130 12.84 -3.94 -25.51
C GLY A 130 11.79 -2.85 -25.78
N GLU A 131 10.54 -3.08 -25.38
CA GLU A 131 9.40 -2.17 -25.51
C GLU A 131 8.72 -1.97 -24.14
N PRO A 132 8.10 -0.81 -23.86
CA PRO A 132 7.29 -0.61 -22.67
C PRO A 132 6.10 -1.57 -22.63
N VAL A 133 6.02 -2.41 -21.59
CA VAL A 133 4.90 -3.34 -21.39
C VAL A 133 4.37 -3.18 -19.96
N PRO A 134 3.39 -2.30 -19.73
CA PRO A 134 2.77 -2.15 -18.42
C PRO A 134 2.06 -3.43 -18.00
N ALA A 135 2.20 -3.81 -16.74
CA ALA A 135 1.71 -5.09 -16.24
C ALA A 135 1.28 -4.99 -14.78
N THR A 136 0.30 -5.80 -14.39
CA THR A 136 -0.10 -6.02 -13.00
C THR A 136 -0.39 -7.50 -12.79
N GLY A 137 -0.13 -8.01 -11.59
CA GLY A 137 -0.25 -9.44 -11.31
C GLY A 137 -0.24 -9.73 -9.81
N PHE A 138 -0.60 -10.96 -9.45
CA PHE A 138 -0.71 -11.39 -8.05
C PHE A 138 -0.34 -12.87 -7.91
N SER A 139 0.04 -13.26 -6.69
CA SER A 139 0.32 -14.64 -6.29
C SER A 139 -0.31 -14.96 -4.95
#